data_AF-A0A7X7B3F8-F1
#
_entry.id   AF-A0A7X7B3F8-F1
#
_cell.length_a   1.000
_cell.length_b   1.000
_cell.length_c   1.000
_cell.angle_alpha   90.00
_cell.angle_beta   90.00
_cell.angle_gamma   90.00
#
_symmetry.space_group_name_H-M   'P 1'
#
loop_
_entity.id
_entity.type
_entity.pdbx_description
1 polymer ?
#
loop_
_entity_poly.entity_id
_entity_poly.type
_entity_poly.pdbx_seq_one_letter_code
_entity_poly.pdbx_strand_id
1 'polypeptide(L)'
;MFLFEKIPMHSLLMALFILVALIVLNEITRRSKNLSLVMYVLVPILLTIFVWPKTSGPGSNMGYWFPWVKVYSSLAGVLGFMLLRYKKGLDKNKLMLMFPPFILAVNIIEAVFRDFQCYNIHGIENGLTMIGGPWNIINGVAGIINIITI
;
A
#
# COMPACT_ATOMS: atom_id res chain seq x y z
N MET A 1 -6.56 27.85 1.46
CA MET A 1 -7.27 26.71 0.84
C MET A 1 -8.14 26.09 1.92
N PHE A 2 -9.46 26.26 1.83
CA PHE A 2 -10.39 25.69 2.82
C PHE A 2 -10.47 24.17 2.64
N LEU A 3 -10.49 23.45 3.76
CA LEU A 3 -10.17 22.03 3.90
C LEU A 3 -11.18 21.02 3.33
N PHE A 4 -12.25 21.42 2.64
CA PHE A 4 -13.19 20.45 2.07
C PHE A 4 -13.83 20.99 0.79
N GLU A 5 -13.28 20.62 -0.36
CA GLU A 5 -14.08 20.60 -1.58
C GLU A 5 -15.28 19.66 -1.37
N LYS A 6 -16.46 20.07 -1.85
CA LYS A 6 -17.67 19.26 -1.77
C LYS A 6 -17.43 17.97 -2.55
N ILE A 7 -17.39 16.83 -1.85
CA ILE A 7 -17.23 15.52 -2.50
C ILE A 7 -18.42 15.31 -3.44
N PRO A 8 -18.20 15.27 -4.76
CA PRO A 8 -19.30 15.10 -5.69
C PRO A 8 -19.84 13.67 -5.61
N MET A 9 -21.13 13.50 -5.88
CA MET A 9 -21.83 12.22 -5.70
C MET A 9 -21.18 11.08 -6.49
N HIS A 10 -20.67 11.35 -7.69
CA HIS A 10 -19.98 10.36 -8.51
C HIS A 10 -18.68 9.85 -7.86
N SER A 11 -17.91 10.71 -7.19
CA SER A 11 -16.69 10.30 -6.47
C SER A 11 -17.03 9.41 -5.28
N LEU A 12 -18.09 9.73 -4.54
CA LEU A 12 -18.56 8.90 -3.44
C LEU A 12 -19.00 7.51 -3.93
N LEU A 13 -19.82 7.46 -4.98
CA LEU A 13 -20.27 6.20 -5.58
C LEU A 13 -19.10 5.36 -6.10
N MET A 14 -18.11 5.99 -6.73
CA MET A 14 -16.91 5.30 -7.20
C MET A 14 -16.07 4.75 -6.05
N ALA A 15 -15.92 5.50 -4.95
CA ALA A 15 -15.21 5.04 -3.77
C ALA A 15 -15.89 3.83 -3.13
N LEU A 16 -17.23 3.85 -3.01
CA LEU A 16 -18.01 2.72 -2.52
C LEU A 16 -17.91 1.51 -3.44
N PHE A 17 -17.98 1.72 -4.76
CA PHE A 17 -17.82 0.66 -5.73
C PHE A 17 -16.44 -0.01 -5.62
N ILE A 18 -15.35 0.77 -5.57
CA ILE A 18 -13.99 0.25 -5.38
C ILE A 18 -13.90 -0.53 -4.07
N LEU A 19 -14.44 0.01 -2.97
CA LEU A 19 -14.43 -0.66 -1.67
C LEU A 19 -15.11 -2.04 -1.74
N VAL A 20 -16.32 -2.11 -2.32
CA VAL A 20 -17.06 -3.37 -2.47
C VAL A 20 -16.29 -4.34 -3.38
N ALA A 21 -15.74 -3.85 -4.50
CA ALA A 21 -14.94 -4.67 -5.40
C ALA A 21 -13.71 -5.28 -4.70
N LEU A 22 -13.00 -4.48 -3.89
CA LEU A 22 -11.84 -4.94 -3.11
C LEU A 22 -12.24 -5.99 -2.06
N ILE A 23 -13.37 -5.82 -1.37
CA ILE A 23 -13.88 -6.79 -0.40
C ILE A 23 -14.25 -8.10 -1.09
N VAL A 24 -14.97 -8.04 -2.21
CA VAL A 24 -15.36 -9.22 -2.99
C VAL A 24 -14.13 -9.96 -3.51
N LEU A 25 -13.15 -9.22 -4.06
CA LEU A 25 -11.91 -9.80 -4.55
C LEU A 25 -11.10 -10.48 -3.43
N ASN A 26 -11.02 -9.84 -2.26
CA ASN A 26 -10.39 -10.43 -1.08
C ASN A 26 -11.10 -11.70 -0.62
N GLU A 27 -12.44 -11.74 -0.63
CA GLU A 27 -13.19 -12.93 -0.23
C GLU A 27 -13.02 -14.08 -1.24
N ILE A 28 -13.02 -13.79 -2.54
CA ILE A 28 -12.78 -14.79 -3.60
C ILE A 28 -11.38 -15.40 -3.46
N THR A 29 -10.36 -14.56 -3.31
CA THR A 29 -8.98 -15.03 -3.18
C THR A 29 -8.77 -15.79 -1.87
N ARG A 30 -9.38 -15.36 -0.75
CA ARG A 30 -9.30 -16.05 0.55
C ARG A 30 -9.86 -17.48 0.50
N ARG A 31 -10.84 -17.78 -0.35
CA ARG A 31 -11.46 -19.11 -0.48
C ARG A 31 -10.59 -20.16 -1.18
N SER A 32 -9.63 -19.75 -2.02
CA SER A 32 -8.81 -20.70 -2.78
C SER A 32 -7.33 -20.31 -2.82
N LYS A 33 -6.46 -21.25 -2.47
CA LYS A 33 -5.01 -21.09 -2.58
C LYS A 33 -4.58 -20.76 -4.01
N ASN A 34 -5.19 -21.40 -5.01
CA ASN A 34 -4.84 -21.20 -6.40
C ASN A 34 -5.25 -19.80 -6.87
N LEU A 35 -6.43 -19.32 -6.47
CA LEU A 35 -6.87 -17.95 -6.79
C LEU A 35 -5.99 -16.91 -6.10
N SER A 36 -5.58 -17.15 -4.85
CA SER A 36 -4.61 -16.30 -4.16
C SER A 36 -3.27 -16.26 -4.91
N LEU A 37 -2.74 -17.40 -5.37
CA LEU A 37 -1.49 -17.44 -6.13
C LEU A 37 -1.61 -16.71 -7.46
N VAL A 38 -2.71 -16.87 -8.18
CA VAL A 38 -2.94 -16.11 -9.42
C VAL A 38 -2.98 -14.61 -9.14
N MET A 39 -3.75 -14.18 -8.14
CA MET A 39 -3.95 -12.76 -7.84
C MET A 39 -2.71 -12.07 -7.26
N TYR A 40 -1.96 -12.75 -6.40
CA TYR A 40 -0.84 -12.14 -5.66
C TYR A 40 0.54 -12.57 -6.15
N VAL A 41 0.63 -13.43 -7.16
CA VAL A 41 1.91 -13.78 -7.80
C VAL A 41 1.83 -13.54 -9.31
N LEU A 42 0.94 -14.25 -10.01
CA LEU A 42 0.89 -14.19 -11.47
C LEU A 42 0.52 -12.78 -11.97
N VAL A 43 -0.57 -12.21 -11.45
CA VAL A 43 -1.04 -10.88 -11.88
C VAL A 43 0.02 -9.80 -11.63
N PRO A 44 0.64 -9.66 -10.44
CA PRO A 44 1.71 -8.70 -10.21
C PRO A 44 2.91 -8.88 -11.15
N ILE A 45 3.31 -10.12 -11.46
CA ILE A 45 4.39 -10.39 -12.41
C ILE A 45 4.01 -9.88 -13.80
N LEU A 46 2.81 -10.21 -14.29
CA LEU A 46 2.34 -9.76 -15.60
C LEU A 46 2.22 -8.23 -15.66
N LEU A 47 1.71 -7.60 -14.60
CA LEU A 47 1.63 -6.15 -14.50
C LEU A 47 3.01 -5.51 -14.53
N THR A 48 3.97 -6.05 -13.76
CA THR A 48 5.35 -5.56 -13.69
C THR A 48 6.07 -5.64 -15.03
N ILE A 49 5.85 -6.71 -15.81
CA ILE A 49 6.56 -6.93 -17.08
C ILE A 49 5.89 -6.21 -18.24
N PHE A 50 4.55 -6.27 -18.34
CA PHE A 50 3.84 -5.90 -19.57
C PHE A 50 3.09 -4.58 -19.50
N VAL A 51 2.66 -4.14 -18.31
CA VAL A 51 1.74 -3.01 -18.14
C VAL A 51 2.44 -1.81 -17.51
N TRP A 52 3.00 -1.96 -16.31
CA TRP A 52 3.58 -0.86 -15.55
C TRP A 52 4.77 -0.16 -16.20
N PRO A 53 5.62 -0.80 -17.02
CA PRO A 53 6.64 -0.08 -17.78
C PRO A 53 6.04 0.97 -18.74
N LYS A 54 4.79 0.78 -19.18
CA LYS A 54 4.09 1.69 -20.10
C LYS A 54 3.22 2.72 -19.38
N THR A 55 2.73 2.41 -18.18
CA THR A 55 1.75 3.25 -17.46
C THR A 55 2.32 3.94 -16.21
N SER A 56 3.37 3.38 -15.62
CA SER A 56 3.92 3.76 -14.31
C SER A 56 5.43 4.07 -14.37
N GLY A 57 5.96 4.31 -15.57
CA GLY A 57 7.36 4.68 -15.80
C GLY A 57 7.64 6.17 -15.57
N PRO A 58 8.89 6.61 -15.80
CA PRO A 58 9.29 8.02 -15.67
C PRO A 58 8.38 8.94 -16.48
N GLY A 59 7.92 10.04 -15.87
CA GLY A 59 6.98 10.98 -16.49
C GLY A 59 5.50 10.70 -16.21
N SER A 60 5.16 9.62 -15.51
CA SER A 60 3.80 9.39 -14.99
C SER A 60 3.67 9.75 -13.51
N ASN A 61 2.44 9.86 -13.03
CA ASN A 61 2.13 10.14 -11.63
C ASN A 61 2.60 9.04 -10.65
N MET A 62 3.02 7.89 -11.18
CA MET A 62 3.54 6.75 -10.43
C MET A 62 5.03 6.49 -10.70
N GLY A 63 5.69 7.36 -11.47
CA GLY A 63 7.06 7.17 -11.96
C GLY A 63 8.17 7.41 -10.92
N TYR A 64 7.83 7.53 -9.63
CA TYR A 64 8.79 7.77 -8.54
C TYR A 64 8.72 6.66 -7.49
N TRP A 65 9.74 6.55 -6.65
CA TRP A 65 10.00 5.37 -5.83
C TRP A 65 8.87 4.95 -4.86
N PHE A 66 8.10 5.91 -4.32
CA PHE A 66 7.20 5.64 -3.19
C PHE A 66 5.99 4.76 -3.55
N PRO A 67 5.22 5.03 -4.64
CA PRO A 67 4.19 4.11 -5.11
C PRO A 67 4.71 2.67 -5.32
N TRP A 68 5.90 2.53 -5.90
CA TRP A 68 6.52 1.23 -6.14
C TRP A 68 6.83 0.49 -4.85
N VAL A 69 7.47 1.17 -3.89
CA VAL A 69 7.74 0.58 -2.57
C VAL A 69 6.44 0.18 -1.87
N LYS A 70 5.39 1.02 -1.93
CA LYS A 70 4.09 0.70 -1.33
C LYS A 70 3.40 -0.52 -1.91
N VAL A 71 3.42 -0.67 -3.22
CA VAL A 71 2.80 -1.82 -3.89
C VAL A 71 3.55 -3.10 -3.53
N TYR A 72 4.88 -3.10 -3.58
CA TYR A 72 5.67 -4.29 -3.31
C TYR A 72 5.75 -4.64 -1.82
N SER A 73 5.77 -3.67 -0.91
CA SER A 73 5.74 -3.94 0.54
C SER A 73 4.41 -4.53 0.96
N SER A 74 3.30 -4.04 0.41
CA SER A 74 1.97 -4.66 0.59
C SER A 74 1.91 -6.07 0.01
N LEU A 75 2.50 -6.28 -1.18
CA LEU A 75 2.57 -7.61 -1.80
C LEU A 75 3.36 -8.60 -0.95
N ALA A 76 4.51 -8.19 -0.42
CA ALA A 76 5.33 -8.99 0.48
C ALA A 76 4.54 -9.39 1.74
N GLY A 77 3.76 -8.46 2.30
CA GLY A 77 2.83 -8.74 3.40
C GLY A 77 1.85 -9.86 3.06
N VAL A 78 1.13 -9.74 1.94
CA VAL A 78 0.16 -10.76 1.51
C VAL A 78 0.82 -12.12 1.31
N LEU A 79 1.98 -12.18 0.64
CA LEU A 79 2.71 -13.43 0.42
C LEU A 79 3.18 -14.05 1.74
N GLY A 80 3.66 -13.25 2.70
CA GLY A 80 4.04 -13.74 4.02
C GLY A 80 2.86 -14.28 4.82
N PHE A 81 1.70 -13.63 4.78
CA PHE A 81 0.46 -14.18 5.36
C PHE A 81 0.00 -15.46 4.66
N MET A 82 0.14 -15.54 3.33
CA MET A 82 -0.13 -16.78 2.59
C MET A 82 0.81 -17.91 3.01
N LEU A 83 2.09 -17.61 3.24
CA LEU A 83 3.05 -18.60 3.74
C LEU A 83 2.66 -19.07 5.13
N LEU A 84 2.34 -18.16 6.05
CA LEU A 84 1.83 -18.49 7.39
C LEU A 84 0.58 -19.37 7.34
N ARG A 85 -0.32 -19.10 6.41
CA ARG A 85 -1.59 -19.83 6.26
C ARG A 85 -1.45 -21.22 5.64
N TYR A 86 -0.66 -21.33 4.57
CA TYR A 86 -0.64 -22.53 3.72
C TYR A 86 0.57 -23.45 3.96
N LYS A 87 1.64 -22.97 4.58
CA LYS A 87 2.81 -23.80 4.89
C LYS A 87 2.74 -24.31 6.33
N LYS A 88 2.51 -25.62 6.47
CA LYS A 88 2.47 -26.31 7.76
C LYS A 88 3.77 -26.06 8.54
N GLY A 89 3.65 -25.73 9.82
CA GLY A 89 4.78 -25.57 10.74
C GLY A 89 5.32 -24.14 10.85
N LEU A 90 4.95 -23.21 9.95
CA LEU A 90 5.31 -21.81 10.10
C LEU A 90 4.50 -21.09 11.18
N ASP A 91 3.29 -21.59 11.46
CA ASP A 91 2.43 -21.21 12.58
C ASP A 91 3.08 -21.45 13.95
N LYS A 92 4.10 -22.30 14.01
CA LYS A 92 4.87 -22.60 15.24
C LYS A 92 6.25 -21.95 15.28
N ASN A 93 6.68 -21.35 14.17
CA ASN A 93 7.98 -20.71 14.08
C ASN A 93 7.89 -19.29 14.67
N LYS A 94 8.58 -19.06 15.80
CA LYS A 94 8.62 -17.77 16.49
C LYS A 94 9.00 -16.61 15.58
N LEU A 95 9.94 -16.81 14.65
CA LEU A 95 10.34 -15.78 13.69
C LEU A 95 9.21 -15.43 12.71
N MET A 96 8.47 -16.43 12.25
CA MET A 96 7.34 -16.20 11.35
C MET A 96 6.14 -15.59 12.08
N LEU A 97 5.97 -15.85 13.36
CA LEU A 97 4.96 -15.18 14.18
C LEU A 97 5.28 -13.69 14.40
N MET A 98 6.56 -13.29 14.29
CA MET A 98 6.98 -11.89 14.29
C MET A 98 6.84 -11.22 12.92
N PHE A 99 6.55 -11.97 11.86
CA PHE A 99 6.41 -11.39 10.51
C PHE A 99 5.26 -10.37 10.41
N PRO A 100 4.03 -10.61 10.91
CA PRO A 100 2.94 -9.64 10.86
C PRO A 100 3.27 -8.27 11.48
N PRO A 101 3.76 -8.18 12.73
CA PRO A 101 4.13 -6.87 13.30
C PRO A 101 5.31 -6.25 12.55
N PHE A 102 6.28 -7.05 12.10
CA PHE A 102 7.44 -6.56 11.37
C PHE A 102 7.06 -5.91 10.03
N ILE A 103 6.28 -6.59 9.18
CA ILE A 103 5.91 -6.03 7.87
C ILE A 103 5.01 -4.80 8.00
N LEU A 104 4.17 -4.76 9.04
CA LEU A 104 3.36 -3.60 9.38
C LEU A 104 4.25 -2.40 9.76
N ALA A 105 5.24 -2.61 10.64
CA ALA A 105 6.20 -1.59 11.02
C ALA A 105 6.98 -1.05 9.80
N VAL A 106 7.47 -1.94 8.91
CA VAL A 106 8.13 -1.53 7.66
C VAL A 106 7.23 -0.66 6.80
N ASN A 107 5.95 -1.04 6.63
CA ASN A 107 5.00 -0.24 5.87
C ASN A 107 4.77 1.15 6.48
N ILE A 108 4.73 1.25 7.81
CA ILE A 108 4.60 2.54 8.50
C ILE A 108 5.87 3.37 8.32
N ILE A 109 7.06 2.77 8.44
CA ILE A 109 8.35 3.45 8.23
C ILE A 109 8.41 4.09 6.84
N GLU A 110 8.02 3.36 5.79
CA GLU A 110 7.97 3.89 4.42
C GLU A 110 7.09 5.14 4.33
N ALA A 111 5.93 5.12 4.99
CA ALA A 111 5.01 6.25 5.03
C ALA A 111 5.60 7.44 5.80
N VAL A 112 6.21 7.19 6.97
CA VAL A 112 6.88 8.21 7.79
C VAL A 112 7.98 8.93 6.99
N PHE A 113 8.82 8.18 6.28
CA PHE A 113 9.85 8.78 5.41
C PHE A 113 9.24 9.67 4.35
N ARG A 114 8.16 9.23 3.70
CA ARG A 114 7.51 10.03 2.66
C ARG A 114 6.82 11.26 3.25
N ASP A 115 6.18 11.15 4.40
CA ASP A 115 5.57 12.28 5.08
C ASP A 115 6.61 13.37 5.36
N PHE A 116 7.74 13.03 5.96
CA PHE A 116 8.80 14.02 6.20
C PHE A 116 9.37 14.63 4.92
N GLN A 117 9.46 13.88 3.82
CA GLN A 117 9.83 14.43 2.51
C GLN A 117 8.79 15.44 2.00
N CYS A 118 7.50 15.10 2.11
CA CYS A 118 6.39 15.92 1.64
C CYS A 118 6.23 17.24 2.41
N TYR A 119 6.77 17.36 3.63
CA TYR A 119 6.65 18.56 4.45
C TYR A 119 7.04 19.85 3.70
N ASN A 120 8.15 19.81 2.94
CA ASN A 120 8.67 20.97 2.21
C ASN A 120 8.16 21.07 0.76
N ILE A 121 7.32 20.14 0.31
CA ILE A 121 6.87 20.09 -1.08
C ILE A 121 5.57 20.87 -1.21
N HIS A 122 5.60 21.98 -1.95
CA HIS A 122 4.41 22.77 -2.26
C HIS A 122 4.32 22.99 -3.77
N GLY A 123 3.33 22.38 -4.42
CA GLY A 123 3.13 22.50 -5.87
C GLY A 123 2.99 21.14 -6.55
N ILE A 124 3.27 21.09 -7.85
CA ILE A 124 3.16 19.86 -8.63
C ILE A 124 4.50 19.13 -8.59
N GLU A 125 4.52 17.93 -8.02
CA GLU A 125 5.67 17.02 -8.05
C GLU A 125 5.22 15.68 -8.60
N ASN A 126 5.95 15.15 -9.59
CA ASN A 126 5.58 13.91 -10.30
C ASN A 126 4.13 13.96 -10.83
N GLY A 127 3.68 15.09 -11.37
CA GLY A 127 2.31 15.25 -11.91
C GLY A 127 1.19 15.18 -10.86
N LEU A 128 1.53 15.18 -9.57
CA LEU A 128 0.60 15.22 -8.45
C LEU A 128 0.71 16.57 -7.74
N THR A 129 -0.44 17.18 -7.45
CA THR A 129 -0.50 18.36 -6.57
C THR A 129 -0.19 17.93 -5.15
N MET A 130 1.01 18.26 -4.68
CA MET A 130 1.49 18.00 -3.33
C MET A 130 1.32 19.27 -2.49
N ILE A 131 0.66 19.11 -1.35
CA ILE A 131 0.49 20.17 -0.37
C ILE A 131 1.15 19.70 0.91
N GLY A 132 2.41 20.08 1.06
CA GLY A 132 3.19 19.92 2.29
C GLY A 132 2.68 20.83 3.39
N GLY A 133 2.88 20.43 4.64
CA GLY A 133 2.59 21.26 5.79
C GLY A 133 2.77 20.55 7.13
N PRO A 134 2.47 21.20 8.26
CA PRO A 134 2.68 20.65 9.60
C PRO A 134 2.02 19.28 9.83
N TRP A 135 0.92 18.97 9.13
CA TRP A 135 0.26 17.66 9.17
C TRP A 135 1.19 16.51 8.77
N ASN A 136 2.13 16.73 7.85
CA ASN A 136 3.11 15.70 7.49
C ASN A 136 4.03 15.35 8.66
N ILE A 137 4.45 16.35 9.44
CA ILE A 137 5.27 16.11 10.64
C ILE A 137 4.44 15.36 11.69
N ILE A 138 3.21 15.80 11.92
CA ILE A 138 2.30 15.15 12.88
C ILE A 138 2.05 13.69 12.49
N ASN A 139 1.77 13.42 11.21
CA ASN A 139 1.58 12.06 10.68
C ASN A 139 2.85 11.21 10.84
N GLY A 140 4.02 11.77 10.51
CA GLY A 140 5.29 11.07 10.68
C GLY A 140 5.57 10.70 12.13
N VAL A 141 5.34 11.62 13.08
CA VAL A 141 5.47 11.33 14.52
C VAL A 141 4.46 10.29 14.98
N ALA A 142 3.20 10.39 14.54
CA ALA A 142 2.17 9.40 14.85
C ALA A 142 2.55 8.00 14.32
N GLY A 143 3.16 7.92 13.14
CA GLY A 143 3.69 6.67 12.59
C GLY A 143 4.81 6.08 13.44
N ILE A 144 5.75 6.90 13.92
CA ILE A 144 6.82 6.46 14.82
C ILE A 144 6.24 5.89 16.12
N ILE A 145 5.27 6.58 16.72
CA ILE A 145 4.59 6.10 17.93
C ILE A 145 3.92 4.74 17.66
N ASN A 146 3.21 4.61 16.54
CA ASN A 146 2.55 3.37 16.15
C ASN A 146 3.56 2.20 16.06
N ILE A 147 4.71 2.41 15.42
CA ILE A 147 5.78 1.40 15.32
C ILE A 147 6.27 0.94 16.70
N ILE A 148 6.45 1.85 17.65
CA ILE A 148 6.93 1.52 19.01
C ILE A 148 5.88 0.71 19.79
N THR A 149 4.60 0.87 19.46
CA THR A 149 3.48 0.23 20.17
C THR A 149 2.99 -1.10 19.56
N ILE A 150 3.49 -1.49 18.38
CA ILE A 150 3.20 -2.77 17.70
C ILE A 150 3.96 -3.92 18.36
#